data_AF-A0A392REH6-F1
#
_entry.id   AF-A0A392REH6-F1
#
_cell.length_a   1.000
_cell.length_b   1.000
_cell.length_c   1.000
_cell.angle_alpha   90.00
_cell.angle_beta   90.00
_cell.angle_gamma   90.00
#
_symmetry.space_group_name_H-M   'P 1'
#
loop_
_entity.id
_entity.type
_entity.pdbx_description
1 polymer ?
#
loop_
_entity_poly.entity_id
_entity_poly.type
_entity_poly.pdbx_seq_one_letter_code
_entity_poly.pdbx_strand_id
1 'polypeptide(L)'
;MSINYSNKDDTWWWLKEWLDKKPHSSVLYVAFGSEAKPSQEEVTNIALGLEESKLPFFWVLRVQRGPTDNEVLQLPEGFEERTKGHGVVCTDWVPQMKIMGHVAIGGFLTHAGWTSVV
;
A
#
# COMPACT_ATOMS: atom_id res chain seq x y z
N MET A 1 -3.88 -9.31 -7.68
CA MET A 1 -4.02 -8.70 -9.02
C MET A 1 -3.15 -7.47 -8.99
N SER A 2 -1.86 -7.65 -9.24
CA SER A 2 -0.94 -6.52 -9.40
C SER A 2 -1.33 -5.79 -10.69
N ILE A 3 -1.90 -4.59 -10.57
CA ILE A 3 -2.38 -3.82 -11.72
C ILE A 3 -1.29 -2.87 -12.17
N ASN A 4 -0.84 -3.02 -13.40
CA ASN A 4 0.20 -2.20 -14.02
C ASN A 4 -0.48 -1.04 -14.78
N TYR A 5 -0.52 0.14 -14.18
CA TYR A 5 -1.14 1.34 -14.77
C TYR A 5 -0.06 2.27 -15.33
N SER A 6 0.14 2.21 -16.65
CA SER A 6 1.11 3.01 -17.42
C SER A 6 0.88 4.54 -17.34
N ASN A 7 -0.23 5.00 -16.76
CA ASN A 7 -0.57 6.41 -16.61
C ASN A 7 -0.90 6.75 -15.14
N LYS A 8 -0.19 7.75 -14.60
CA LYS A 8 -0.31 8.20 -13.21
C LYS A 8 -1.72 8.72 -12.88
N ASP A 9 -2.39 9.34 -13.86
CA ASP A 9 -3.75 9.84 -13.69
C ASP A 9 -4.77 8.70 -13.59
N ASP A 10 -4.60 7.65 -14.39
CA ASP A 10 -5.49 6.48 -14.39
C ASP A 10 -5.37 5.68 -13.07
N THR A 11 -4.15 5.57 -12.54
CA THR A 11 -3.88 4.93 -11.24
C THR A 11 -4.62 5.64 -10.11
N TRP A 12 -4.59 6.98 -10.11
CA TRP A 12 -5.28 7.78 -9.12
C TRP A 12 -6.79 7.66 -9.24
N TRP A 13 -7.36 7.73 -10.45
CA TRP A 13 -8.80 7.64 -10.64
C TRP A 13 -9.36 6.30 -10.16
N TRP A 14 -8.71 5.20 -10.55
CA TRP A 14 -9.10 3.88 -10.08
C TRP A 14 -9.02 3.77 -8.54
N LEU A 15 -7.93 4.26 -7.94
CA LEU A 15 -7.77 4.23 -6.49
C LEU A 15 -8.83 5.07 -5.79
N LYS A 16 -9.12 6.26 -6.32
CA LYS A 16 -10.16 7.13 -5.79
C LYS A 16 -11.52 6.42 -5.82
N GLU A 17 -11.89 5.80 -6.93
CA GLU A 17 -13.15 5.03 -7.02
C GLU A 17 -13.20 3.85 -6.04
N TRP A 18 -12.06 3.22 -5.76
CA TRP A 18 -11.97 2.16 -4.75
C TRP A 18 -12.16 2.72 -3.34
N LEU A 19 -11.54 3.87 -3.03
CA LEU A 19 -11.66 4.57 -1.74
C LEU A 19 -13.05 5.16 -1.52
N ASP A 20 -13.71 5.71 -2.55
CA ASP A 20 -15.08 6.26 -2.51
C ASP A 20 -16.11 5.20 -2.05
N LYS A 21 -15.81 3.91 -2.25
CA LYS A 21 -16.67 2.78 -1.87
C LYS A 21 -16.44 2.30 -0.43
N LYS A 22 -15.52 2.92 0.31
CA LYS A 22 -15.20 2.53 1.69
C LYS A 22 -15.88 3.45 2.69
N PRO A 23 -16.27 2.94 3.88
CA PRO A 23 -16.73 3.80 4.96
C PRO A 23 -15.71 4.87 5.35
N HIS A 24 -16.18 5.92 6.00
CA HIS A 24 -15.30 6.96 6.53
C HIS A 24 -14.33 6.37 7.56
N SER A 25 -13.08 6.83 7.51
CA SER A 25 -12.02 6.45 8.46
C SER A 25 -11.86 4.93 8.67
N SER A 26 -12.08 4.12 7.63
CA SER A 26 -12.01 2.66 7.72
C SER A 26 -10.78 2.04 7.04
N VAL A 27 -10.08 2.79 6.19
CA VAL A 27 -8.97 2.27 5.39
C VAL A 27 -7.65 2.57 6.08
N LEU A 28 -6.84 1.52 6.25
CA LEU A 28 -5.44 1.64 6.65
C LEU A 28 -4.58 1.91 5.41
N TYR A 29 -3.94 3.07 5.36
CA TYR A 29 -2.90 3.35 4.39
C TYR A 29 -1.57 2.79 4.90
N VAL A 30 -0.83 2.05 4.06
CA VAL A 30 0.49 1.51 4.41
C VAL A 30 1.51 1.99 3.39
N ALA A 31 2.51 2.75 3.84
CA ALA A 31 3.62 3.17 2.99
C ALA A 31 4.89 3.49 3.78
N PHE A 32 6.00 2.91 3.35
CA PHE A 32 7.34 3.11 3.95
C PHE A 32 8.18 4.16 3.19
N GLY A 33 7.61 4.81 2.16
CA GLY A 33 8.29 5.84 1.40
C GLY A 33 9.51 5.33 0.62
N SER A 34 10.35 6.26 0.16
CA SER A 34 11.61 5.91 -0.52
C SER A 34 12.76 5.62 0.45
N GLU A 35 12.67 6.15 1.68
CA GLU A 35 13.77 6.18 2.64
C GLU A 35 13.93 4.86 3.40
N ALA A 36 12.82 4.12 3.61
CA ALA A 36 12.83 2.81 4.24
C ALA A 36 12.41 1.71 3.25
N LYS A 37 13.15 0.59 3.25
CA LYS A 37 12.80 -0.65 2.56
C LYS A 37 12.79 -1.71 3.64
N PRO A 38 11.61 -2.22 4.01
CA PRO A 38 11.52 -3.33 4.95
C PRO A 38 12.26 -4.55 4.40
N SER A 39 12.81 -5.36 5.27
CA SER A 39 13.32 -6.68 4.95
C SER A 39 12.21 -7.60 4.43
N GLN A 40 12.59 -8.70 3.78
CA GLN A 40 11.62 -9.70 3.33
C GLN A 40 10.81 -10.29 4.50
N GLU A 41 11.42 -10.46 5.67
CA GLU A 41 10.74 -10.94 6.88
C GLU A 41 9.69 -9.93 7.36
N GLU A 42 10.03 -8.63 7.39
CA GLU A 42 9.10 -7.58 7.77
C GLU A 42 7.93 -7.49 6.77
N VAL A 43 8.18 -7.56 5.46
CA VAL A 43 7.12 -7.59 4.44
C VAL A 43 6.17 -8.77 4.68
N THR A 44 6.70 -9.96 4.93
CA THR A 44 5.90 -11.15 5.22
C THR A 44 5.04 -10.94 6.47
N ASN A 45 5.62 -10.44 7.55
CA ASN A 45 4.89 -10.21 8.80
C ASN A 45 3.81 -9.13 8.66
N ILE A 46 4.10 -8.05 7.91
CA ILE A 46 3.11 -7.00 7.60
C ILE A 46 1.96 -7.59 6.78
N ALA A 47 2.27 -8.37 5.74
CA ALA A 47 1.25 -9.00 4.91
C ALA A 47 0.33 -9.91 5.74
N LEU A 48 0.90 -10.79 6.55
CA LEU A 48 0.11 -11.68 7.42
C LEU A 48 -0.73 -10.89 8.44
N GLY A 49 -0.17 -9.83 9.03
CA GLY A 49 -0.91 -8.95 9.94
C GLY A 49 -2.09 -8.23 9.27
N LEU A 50 -1.89 -7.72 8.04
CA LEU A 50 -2.96 -7.10 7.25
C LEU A 50 -4.07 -8.12 6.92
N GLU A 51 -3.69 -9.33 6.50
CA GLU A 51 -4.61 -10.41 6.20
C GLU A 51 -5.46 -10.80 7.42
N GLU A 52 -4.84 -10.94 8.60
CA GLU A 52 -5.52 -11.31 9.84
C GLU A 52 -6.40 -10.18 10.38
N SER A 53 -6.03 -8.92 10.19
CA SER A 53 -6.77 -7.76 10.69
C SER A 53 -8.19 -7.64 10.10
N LYS A 54 -8.42 -8.17 8.89
CA LYS A 54 -9.63 -7.98 8.07
C LYS A 54 -10.00 -6.52 7.81
N LEU A 55 -9.13 -5.57 8.15
CA LEU A 55 -9.34 -4.16 7.88
C LEU A 55 -9.16 -3.89 6.38
N PRO A 56 -9.96 -2.96 5.81
CA PRO A 56 -9.65 -2.44 4.50
C PRO A 56 -8.26 -1.78 4.50
N PHE A 57 -7.42 -2.09 3.52
CA PHE A 57 -6.08 -1.51 3.44
C PHE A 57 -5.68 -1.15 2.01
N PHE A 58 -4.87 -0.10 1.90
CA PHE A 58 -4.15 0.26 0.68
C PHE A 58 -2.66 0.31 0.98
N TRP A 59 -1.90 -0.63 0.41
CA TRP A 59 -0.47 -0.76 0.66
C TRP A 59 0.34 -0.40 -0.59
N VAL A 60 1.17 0.63 -0.45
CA VAL A 60 2.20 0.96 -1.44
C VAL A 60 3.47 0.19 -1.10
N LEU A 61 3.75 -0.86 -1.86
CA LEU A 61 4.90 -1.73 -1.67
C LEU A 61 5.93 -1.52 -2.77
N ARG A 62 7.04 -0.88 -2.44
CA ARG A 62 8.17 -0.78 -3.35
C ARG A 62 8.98 -2.07 -3.32
N VAL A 63 8.72 -2.97 -4.27
CA VAL A 63 9.38 -4.28 -4.33
C VAL A 63 10.88 -4.22 -4.61
N GLN A 64 11.37 -3.14 -5.23
CA GLN A 64 12.78 -2.94 -5.59
C GLN A 64 13.18 -1.45 -5.53
N ARG A 65 14.36 -1.13 -4.97
CA ARG A 65 14.96 0.22 -4.95
C ARG A 65 15.72 0.54 -6.25
N GLY A 66 15.03 0.40 -7.38
CA GLY A 66 15.61 0.71 -8.70
C GLY A 66 16.53 -0.39 -9.24
N PRO A 67 17.20 -0.14 -10.38
CA PRO A 67 17.81 -1.21 -11.19
C PRO A 67 18.99 -1.95 -10.54
N THR A 68 19.61 -1.35 -9.52
CA THR A 68 20.81 -1.90 -8.84
C THR A 68 20.50 -2.65 -7.56
N ASP A 69 19.22 -2.71 -7.14
CA ASP A 69 18.79 -3.42 -5.96
C ASP A 69 18.53 -4.89 -6.29
N ASN A 70 19.41 -5.79 -5.86
CA ASN A 70 19.33 -7.21 -6.19
C ASN A 70 18.29 -7.97 -5.36
N GLU A 71 17.73 -7.34 -4.33
CA GLU A 71 16.71 -7.94 -3.47
C GLU A 71 15.32 -7.48 -3.92
N VAL A 72 14.56 -8.38 -4.54
CA VAL A 72 13.16 -8.12 -4.91
C VAL A 72 12.24 -8.69 -3.82
N LEU A 73 11.50 -7.81 -3.16
CA LEU A 73 10.55 -8.22 -2.13
C LEU A 73 9.37 -8.96 -2.75
N GLN A 74 8.92 -10.01 -2.07
CA GLN A 74 7.77 -10.81 -2.47
C GLN A 74 6.70 -10.79 -1.40
N LEU A 75 5.44 -10.77 -1.84
CA LEU A 75 4.31 -11.02 -0.96
C LEU A 75 4.20 -12.53 -0.68
N PRO A 76 3.61 -12.94 0.46
CA PRO A 76 3.28 -14.34 0.69
C PRO A 76 2.43 -14.89 -0.47
N GLU A 77 2.67 -16.13 -0.84
CA GLU A 77 1.92 -16.80 -1.91
C GLU A 77 0.40 -16.70 -1.64
N GLY A 78 -0.37 -16.29 -2.65
CA GLY A 78 -1.82 -16.16 -2.58
C GLY A 78 -2.34 -14.98 -1.74
N PHE A 79 -1.47 -14.10 -1.22
CA PHE A 79 -1.87 -12.99 -0.36
C PHE A 79 -2.88 -12.05 -1.04
N GLU A 80 -2.64 -11.68 -2.30
CA GLU A 80 -3.54 -10.78 -3.03
C GLU A 80 -4.91 -11.42 -3.27
N GLU A 81 -4.96 -12.73 -3.49
CA GLU A 81 -6.18 -13.51 -3.67
C GLU A 81 -6.98 -13.59 -2.37
N ARG A 82 -6.31 -13.90 -1.25
CA ARG A 82 -6.96 -13.99 0.07
C ARG A 82 -7.44 -12.64 0.59
N THR A 83 -6.76 -11.56 0.22
CA THR A 83 -7.15 -10.19 0.61
C THR A 83 -8.05 -9.50 -0.40
N LYS A 84 -8.35 -10.17 -1.52
CA LYS A 84 -9.21 -9.64 -2.59
C LYS A 84 -10.56 -9.16 -2.02
N GLY A 85 -10.85 -7.88 -2.23
CA GLY A 85 -12.10 -7.24 -1.80
C GLY A 85 -11.94 -6.26 -0.63
N HIS A 86 -10.97 -6.47 0.24
CA HIS A 86 -10.67 -5.54 1.35
C HIS A 86 -9.25 -4.95 1.26
N GLY A 87 -8.30 -5.64 0.63
CA GLY A 87 -6.94 -5.18 0.42
C GLY A 87 -6.63 -4.78 -1.02
N VAL A 88 -5.72 -3.82 -1.17
CA VAL A 88 -5.05 -3.48 -2.43
C VAL A 88 -3.57 -3.31 -2.16
N VAL A 89 -2.73 -3.92 -3.01
CA VAL A 89 -1.29 -3.64 -3.06
C VAL A 89 -0.97 -2.92 -4.38
N CYS A 90 -0.24 -1.82 -4.28
CA CYS A 90 0.25 -1.06 -5.42
C CYS A 90 1.77 -1.04 -5.37
N THR A 91 2.42 -1.49 -6.45
CA THR A 91 3.88 -1.51 -6.58
C THR A 91 4.42 -0.31 -7.36
N ASP A 92 3.53 0.50 -7.91
CA ASP A 92 3.84 1.67 -8.72
C ASP A 92 3.75 2.97 -7.89
N TRP A 93 4.06 4.08 -8.56
CA TRP A 93 3.94 5.40 -7.97
C TRP A 93 2.47 5.77 -7.70
N VAL A 94 2.22 6.45 -6.57
CA VAL A 94 0.89 6.97 -6.22
C VAL A 94 0.96 8.41 -5.71
N PRO A 95 -0.11 9.21 -5.85
CA PRO A 95 -0.18 10.55 -5.28
C PRO A 95 -0.48 10.50 -3.78
N GLN A 96 0.53 10.21 -2.95
CA GLN A 96 0.40 10.01 -1.49
C GLN A 96 -0.44 11.11 -0.79
N MET A 97 -0.23 12.39 -1.11
CA MET A 97 -1.00 13.49 -0.51
C MET A 97 -2.50 13.41 -0.81
N LYS A 98 -2.88 12.98 -2.02
CA LYS A 98 -4.30 12.83 -2.39
C LYS A 98 -4.93 11.64 -1.66
N ILE A 99 -4.17 10.57 -1.45
CA ILE A 99 -4.63 9.38 -0.70
C ILE A 99 -4.88 9.77 0.76
N MET A 100 -3.88 10.36 1.42
CA MET A 100 -3.99 10.74 2.83
C MET A 100 -5.11 11.75 3.09
N GLY A 101 -5.43 12.61 2.12
CA GLY A 101 -6.55 13.55 2.21
C GLY A 101 -7.94 12.94 1.96
N HIS A 102 -8.05 11.66 1.61
CA HIS A 102 -9.33 11.01 1.33
C HIS A 102 -10.06 10.62 2.63
N VAL A 103 -11.35 10.92 2.73
CA VAL A 103 -12.19 10.71 3.93
C VAL A 103 -12.26 9.26 4.44
N ALA A 104 -12.01 8.30 3.54
CA ALA A 104 -11.97 6.88 3.88
C ALA A 104 -10.70 6.46 4.64
N ILE A 105 -9.60 7.23 4.56
CA ILE A 105 -8.37 6.92 5.30
C ILE A 105 -8.60 7.17 6.79
N GLY A 106 -8.40 6.13 7.60
CA GLY A 106 -8.54 6.18 9.05
C GLY A 106 -7.24 5.99 9.81
N GLY A 107 -6.21 5.47 9.15
CA GLY A 107 -4.90 5.23 9.76
C GLY A 107 -3.78 5.21 8.72
N PHE A 108 -2.56 5.44 9.20
CA PHE A 108 -1.36 5.40 8.38
C PHE A 108 -0.27 4.58 9.09
N LEU A 109 0.11 3.45 8.49
CA LEU A 109 1.28 2.68 8.87
C LEU A 109 2.47 3.15 8.03
N THR A 110 3.48 3.70 8.71
CA THR A 110 4.68 4.27 8.09
C THR A 110 5.91 3.97 8.92
N HIS A 111 7.10 4.13 8.34
CA HIS A 111 8.39 3.90 8.99
C HIS A 111 8.76 4.95 10.06
N ALA A 112 7.84 5.85 10.42
CA ALA A 112 8.06 6.98 11.33
C ALA A 112 9.24 7.90 10.94
N GLY A 113 9.49 8.07 9.64
CA GLY A 113 10.41 9.11 9.14
C GLY A 113 9.99 10.50 9.61
N TRP A 114 10.95 11.37 9.89
CA TRP A 114 10.78 12.69 10.55
C TRP A 114 9.87 13.69 9.79
N THR A 115 9.45 13.38 8.56
CA THR A 115 8.49 14.16 7.75
C THR A 115 7.09 13.54 7.67
N SER A 116 6.85 12.39 8.30
CA SER A 116 5.56 11.68 8.28
C SER A 116 4.62 12.05 9.44
N VAL A 117 5.05 12.95 10.31
CA VAL A 117 4.26 13.48 11.43
C VAL A 117 4.15 14.99 11.25
N VAL A 118 2.93 15.49 11.03
CA VAL A 118 2.57 16.90 11.20
C VAL A 118 1.54 16.98 12.31
#